data_AF-A0A1S2MKX7-F1
#
_entry.id   AF-A0A1S2MKX7-F1
#
_cell.length_a   1.000
_cell.length_b   1.000
_cell.length_c   1.000
_cell.angle_alpha   90.00
_cell.angle_beta   90.00
_cell.angle_gamma   90.00
#
_symmetry.space_group_name_H-M   'P 1'
#
loop_
_entity.id
_entity.type
_entity.pdbx_description
1 polymer ?
#
loop_
_entity_poly.entity_id
_entity_poly.type
_entity_poly.pdbx_seq_one_letter_code
_entity_poly.pdbx_strand_id
1 'polypeptide(L)'
;MKKLVAAVLVTGLAFSGVNAGSASAASGNSIQSVDQLQQGDTTLEGAKLGSSIQSVLKNNSKPIYSHRPDGKEHYYEFKQDDGVLVVTTNGKKNEGKITRVSMSYNDTDGPSYKEVTEHVSHNAITREHYNNVTGNFGYIQDDDVSYQFSSASPSDKDIKLYRIDISK
;
A
#
# COMPACT_ATOMS: atom_id res chain seq x y z
N MET A 1 -67.48 -20.06 -13.70
CA MET A 1 -66.06 -20.12 -14.12
C MET A 1 -65.60 -18.74 -14.58
N LYS A 2 -64.69 -18.11 -13.83
CA LYS A 2 -63.68 -17.13 -14.30
C LYS A 2 -62.90 -16.66 -13.06
N LYS A 3 -61.65 -17.12 -12.97
CA LYS A 3 -60.69 -16.78 -11.91
C LYS A 3 -60.16 -15.37 -12.19
N LEU A 4 -60.11 -14.50 -11.19
CA LEU A 4 -59.34 -13.25 -11.24
C LEU A 4 -58.54 -13.16 -9.96
N VAL A 5 -57.27 -13.54 -10.07
CA VAL A 5 -56.24 -13.37 -9.04
C VAL A 5 -55.69 -11.96 -9.24
N ALA A 6 -55.90 -11.08 -8.26
CA ALA A 6 -55.30 -9.76 -8.26
C ALA A 6 -53.83 -9.89 -7.81
N ALA A 7 -52.91 -9.70 -8.75
CA ALA A 7 -51.48 -9.62 -8.47
C ALA A 7 -51.16 -8.26 -7.85
N VAL A 8 -50.75 -8.25 -6.58
CA VAL A 8 -50.17 -7.06 -5.94
C VAL A 8 -48.71 -6.98 -6.37
N LEU A 9 -48.41 -6.07 -7.31
CA LEU A 9 -47.04 -5.66 -7.62
C LEU A 9 -46.49 -4.87 -6.43
N VAL A 10 -45.71 -5.53 -5.58
CA VAL A 10 -44.84 -4.85 -4.63
C VAL A 10 -43.65 -4.33 -5.43
N THR A 11 -43.69 -3.05 -5.81
CA THR A 11 -42.50 -2.34 -6.30
C THR A 11 -41.54 -2.17 -5.13
N GLY A 12 -40.69 -3.17 -4.93
CA GLY A 12 -39.48 -3.02 -4.16
C GLY A 12 -38.57 -2.07 -4.91
N LEU A 13 -38.52 -0.81 -4.48
CA LEU A 13 -37.37 0.05 -4.72
C LEU A 13 -36.19 -0.59 -3.97
N ALA A 14 -35.58 -1.60 -4.60
CA ALA A 14 -34.23 -1.97 -4.26
C ALA A 14 -33.41 -0.72 -4.55
N PHE A 15 -32.94 -0.06 -3.49
CA PHE A 15 -31.75 0.76 -3.58
C PHE A 15 -30.68 -0.16 -4.17
N SER A 16 -30.51 -0.11 -5.48
CA SER A 16 -29.27 -0.50 -6.13
C SER A 16 -28.24 0.44 -5.56
N GLY A 17 -27.67 0.04 -4.42
CA GLY A 17 -26.45 0.59 -3.90
C GLY A 17 -25.52 0.61 -5.08
N VAL A 18 -25.23 1.83 -5.53
CA VAL A 18 -24.13 2.11 -6.44
C VAL A 18 -22.94 1.39 -5.82
N ASN A 19 -22.56 0.29 -6.46
CA ASN A 19 -21.37 -0.45 -6.17
C ASN A 19 -20.24 0.48 -6.60
N ALA A 20 -19.92 1.45 -5.74
CA ALA A 20 -18.70 2.22 -5.83
C ALA A 20 -17.62 1.16 -5.79
N GLY A 21 -16.96 0.99 -6.94
CA GLY A 21 -16.09 -0.15 -7.22
C GLY A 21 -15.21 -0.43 -6.02
N SER A 22 -15.16 -1.70 -5.63
CA SER A 22 -14.05 -2.23 -4.86
C SER A 22 -12.79 -2.00 -5.70
N ALA A 23 -12.23 -0.79 -5.64
CA ALA A 23 -10.83 -0.57 -5.95
C ALA A 23 -10.10 -1.54 -5.02
N SER A 24 -9.55 -2.60 -5.61
CA SER A 24 -8.67 -3.50 -4.90
C SER A 24 -7.59 -2.63 -4.28
N ALA A 25 -7.43 -2.68 -2.95
CA ALA A 25 -6.39 -1.93 -2.27
C ALA A 25 -5.03 -2.37 -2.81
N ALA A 26 -4.06 -1.44 -2.92
CA ALA A 26 -2.70 -1.82 -3.30
C ALA A 26 -2.13 -2.85 -2.32
N SER A 27 -1.85 -4.04 -2.85
CA SER A 27 -1.35 -5.19 -2.09
C SER A 27 -0.48 -6.05 -2.99
N GLY A 28 0.65 -6.48 -2.45
CA GLY A 28 1.70 -7.21 -3.14
C GLY A 28 2.65 -6.29 -3.92
N ASN A 29 3.81 -6.86 -4.22
CA ASN A 29 4.89 -6.23 -4.96
C ASN A 29 4.65 -6.28 -6.49
N SER A 30 3.69 -5.50 -6.99
CA SER A 30 3.22 -5.59 -8.38
C SER A 30 3.06 -4.23 -9.06
N ILE A 31 3.09 -4.20 -10.40
CA ILE A 31 2.82 -2.97 -11.16
C ILE A 31 1.38 -2.48 -10.97
N GLN A 32 0.43 -3.39 -10.71
CA GLN A 32 -0.95 -3.04 -10.40
C GLN A 32 -1.05 -2.27 -9.09
N SER A 33 -0.26 -2.63 -8.08
CA SER A 33 -0.16 -1.87 -6.82
C SER A 33 0.38 -0.47 -7.07
N VAL A 34 1.40 -0.32 -7.93
CA VAL A 34 1.92 0.98 -8.36
C VAL A 34 0.81 1.80 -9.03
N ASP A 35 0.10 1.23 -10.00
CA ASP A 35 -1.00 1.91 -10.71
C ASP A 35 -2.09 2.41 -9.77
N GLN A 36 -2.50 1.59 -8.80
CA GLN A 36 -3.52 1.94 -7.83
C GLN A 36 -3.09 3.13 -6.96
N LEU A 37 -1.83 3.12 -6.50
CA LEU A 37 -1.27 4.22 -5.71
C LEU A 37 -1.15 5.50 -6.53
N GLN A 38 -0.71 5.41 -7.79
CA GLN A 38 -0.63 6.57 -8.69
C GLN A 38 -2.00 7.12 -9.10
N GLN A 39 -3.04 6.30 -9.05
CA GLN A 39 -4.43 6.74 -9.23
C GLN A 39 -5.07 7.31 -7.94
N GLY A 40 -4.28 7.44 -6.87
CA GLY A 40 -4.69 8.06 -5.61
C GLY A 40 -5.23 7.10 -4.55
N ASP A 41 -5.03 5.77 -4.69
CA ASP A 41 -5.21 4.89 -3.55
C ASP A 41 -4.22 5.26 -2.45
N THR A 42 -4.73 5.27 -1.22
CA THR A 42 -4.01 5.63 0.00
C THR A 42 -3.90 4.44 0.94
N THR A 43 -4.11 3.23 0.41
CA THR A 43 -4.10 1.97 1.12
C THR A 43 -2.94 1.12 0.61
N LEU A 44 -2.11 0.62 1.52
CA LEU A 44 -1.04 -0.32 1.20
C LEU A 44 -1.13 -1.48 2.20
N GLU A 45 -1.21 -2.71 1.70
CA GLU A 45 -1.39 -3.94 2.51
C GLU A 45 -2.54 -3.83 3.53
N GLY A 46 -3.65 -3.24 3.10
CA GLY A 46 -4.84 -3.02 3.93
C GLY A 46 -4.70 -1.92 4.99
N ALA A 47 -3.55 -1.27 5.11
CA ALA A 47 -3.35 -0.10 5.96
C ALA A 47 -3.61 1.18 5.16
N LYS A 48 -4.69 1.89 5.51
CA LYS A 48 -5.13 3.11 4.82
C LYS A 48 -4.75 4.39 5.56
N LEU A 49 -4.08 5.33 4.88
CA LEU A 49 -3.73 6.63 5.44
C LEU A 49 -4.97 7.36 6.00
N GLY A 50 -4.79 8.03 7.14
CA GLY A 50 -5.84 8.72 7.88
C GLY A 50 -6.80 7.82 8.66
N SER A 51 -6.81 6.51 8.42
CA SER A 51 -7.63 5.56 9.17
C SER A 51 -7.06 5.30 10.55
N SER A 52 -7.90 4.80 11.48
CA SER A 52 -7.44 4.40 12.80
C SER A 52 -6.54 3.15 12.70
N ILE A 53 -5.50 3.09 13.51
CA ILE A 53 -4.63 1.90 13.64
C ILE A 53 -5.40 0.63 14.03
N GLN A 54 -6.56 0.77 14.65
CA GLN A 54 -7.45 -0.35 14.97
C GLN A 54 -7.91 -1.11 13.73
N SER A 55 -7.94 -0.48 12.55
CA SER A 55 -8.24 -1.18 11.29
C SER A 55 -7.22 -2.27 10.95
N VAL A 56 -5.95 -2.06 11.31
CA VAL A 56 -4.85 -3.01 11.06
C VAL A 56 -4.72 -4.01 12.22
N LEU A 57 -4.81 -3.53 13.47
CA LEU A 57 -4.61 -4.35 14.67
C LEU A 57 -5.66 -5.46 14.85
N LYS A 58 -6.87 -5.29 14.30
CA LYS A 58 -7.93 -6.32 14.37
C LYS A 58 -7.55 -7.61 13.66
N ASN A 59 -6.82 -7.50 12.56
CA ASN A 59 -6.50 -8.63 11.68
C ASN A 59 -5.05 -9.09 11.82
N ASN A 60 -4.21 -8.33 12.54
CA ASN A 60 -2.78 -8.62 12.70
C ASN A 60 -2.42 -8.73 14.18
N SER A 61 -2.21 -9.96 14.65
CA SER A 61 -1.92 -10.21 16.05
C SER A 61 -0.44 -9.95 16.38
N LYS A 62 -0.19 -9.01 17.31
CA LYS A 62 1.10 -8.74 17.98
C LYS A 62 2.18 -8.05 17.12
N PRO A 63 2.01 -6.75 16.79
CA PRO A 63 3.12 -5.98 16.24
C PRO A 63 4.26 -5.84 17.25
N ILE A 64 5.48 -5.68 16.73
CA ILE A 64 6.55 -5.03 17.49
C ILE A 64 6.17 -3.54 17.56
N TYR A 65 6.02 -3.03 18.77
CA TYR A 65 5.60 -1.66 19.02
C TYR A 65 6.77 -0.82 19.54
N SER A 66 6.97 0.34 18.93
CA SER A 66 7.88 1.37 19.41
C SER A 66 7.26 2.77 19.22
N HIS A 67 7.90 3.81 19.75
CA HIS A 67 7.44 5.18 19.59
C HIS A 67 8.62 6.14 19.68
N ARG A 68 8.46 7.33 19.09
CA ARG A 68 9.43 8.41 19.28
C ARG A 68 9.49 8.83 20.75
N PRO A 69 10.65 9.26 21.27
CA PRO A 69 10.77 9.75 22.65
C PRO A 69 9.83 10.93 22.98
N ASP A 70 9.46 11.74 21.99
CA ASP A 70 8.51 12.84 22.13
C ASP A 70 7.02 12.40 22.15
N GLY A 71 6.76 11.11 21.94
CA GLY A 71 5.42 10.52 21.90
C GLY A 71 4.57 10.93 20.70
N LYS A 72 5.11 11.64 19.70
CA LYS A 72 4.32 12.14 18.56
C LYS A 72 4.04 11.09 17.50
N GLU A 73 4.95 10.14 17.33
CA GLU A 73 4.78 9.02 16.41
C GLU A 73 4.90 7.69 17.14
N HIS A 74 4.06 6.76 16.70
CA HIS A 74 4.03 5.39 17.14
C HIS A 74 4.23 4.48 15.93
N TYR A 75 5.02 3.43 16.11
CA TYR A 75 5.40 2.50 15.05
C TYR A 75 4.90 1.11 15.42
N TYR A 76 4.26 0.44 14.46
CA TYR A 76 3.78 -0.93 14.56
C TYR A 76 4.40 -1.71 13.41
N GLU A 77 5.31 -2.62 13.73
CA GLU A 77 5.96 -3.49 12.75
C GLU A 77 5.30 -4.87 12.79
N PHE A 78 4.83 -5.33 11.64
CA PHE A 78 4.21 -6.62 11.43
C PHE A 78 5.09 -7.43 10.51
N LYS A 79 5.56 -8.58 10.99
CA LYS A 79 6.22 -9.57 10.14
C LYS A 79 5.14 -10.33 9.38
N GLN A 80 5.24 -10.34 8.07
CA GLN A 80 4.39 -11.06 7.14
C GLN A 80 5.25 -12.11 6.41
N ASP A 81 4.61 -13.04 5.70
CA ASP A 81 5.33 -14.10 5.00
C ASP A 81 6.15 -13.54 3.82
N ASP A 82 5.67 -12.47 3.19
CA ASP A 82 6.23 -11.80 2.03
C ASP A 82 7.10 -10.58 2.39
N GLY A 83 7.14 -10.16 3.67
CA GLY A 83 7.90 -8.99 4.06
C GLY A 83 7.63 -8.45 5.46
N VAL A 84 7.90 -7.15 5.62
CA VAL A 84 7.66 -6.40 6.86
C VAL A 84 6.84 -5.16 6.56
N LEU A 85 5.64 -5.12 7.13
CA LEU A 85 4.75 -3.96 7.10
C LEU A 85 5.00 -3.09 8.34
N VAL A 86 5.34 -1.82 8.13
CA VAL A 86 5.50 -0.82 9.19
C VAL A 86 4.43 0.24 9.05
N VAL A 87 3.56 0.34 10.06
CA VAL A 87 2.50 1.36 10.14
C VAL A 87 2.91 2.41 11.15
N THR A 88 3.00 3.67 10.72
CA THR A 88 3.26 4.81 11.58
C THR A 88 1.96 5.55 11.88
N THR A 89 1.74 5.92 13.13
CA THR A 89 0.55 6.64 13.55
C THR A 89 0.90 7.85 14.41
N ASN A 90 0.08 8.88 14.36
CA ASN A 90 0.15 9.99 15.31
C ASN A 90 -0.62 9.68 16.61
N GLY A 91 -0.67 10.65 17.54
CA GLY A 91 -1.59 10.61 18.67
C GLY A 91 -1.09 9.75 19.83
N LYS A 92 -1.83 8.70 20.17
CA LYS A 92 -1.52 7.79 21.28
C LYS A 92 -1.44 6.35 20.79
N LYS A 93 -0.73 5.51 21.55
CA LYS A 93 -0.67 4.06 21.34
C LYS A 93 -2.08 3.49 21.15
N ASN A 94 -2.26 2.72 20.09
CA ASN A 94 -3.50 2.05 19.69
C ASN A 94 -4.71 2.97 19.39
N GLU A 95 -4.55 4.29 19.44
CA GLU A 95 -5.63 5.26 19.21
C GLU A 95 -5.35 6.20 18.03
N GLY A 96 -4.11 6.16 17.52
CA GLY A 96 -3.62 7.01 16.45
C GLY A 96 -4.28 6.82 15.09
N LYS A 97 -4.13 7.84 14.25
CA LYS A 97 -4.40 7.75 12.81
C LYS A 97 -3.12 7.41 12.06
N ILE A 98 -3.25 6.55 11.06
CA ILE A 98 -2.17 6.16 10.16
C ILE A 98 -1.70 7.39 9.39
N THR A 99 -0.41 7.71 9.48
CA THR A 99 0.23 8.84 8.77
C THR A 99 1.25 8.38 7.74
N ARG A 100 1.76 7.15 7.88
CA ARG A 100 2.66 6.53 6.91
C ARG A 100 2.53 5.02 6.98
N VAL A 101 2.64 4.37 5.83
CA VAL A 101 2.72 2.92 5.69
C VAL A 101 3.93 2.58 4.84
N SER A 102 4.73 1.62 5.28
CA SER A 102 5.90 1.13 4.57
C SER A 102 5.79 -0.39 4.46
N MET A 103 5.82 -0.93 3.26
CA MET A 103 5.94 -2.37 3.03
C MET A 103 7.30 -2.65 2.41
N SER A 104 8.12 -3.48 3.07
CA SER A 104 9.37 -4.00 2.51
C SER A 104 9.20 -5.49 2.24
N TYR A 105 9.36 -5.90 0.99
CA TYR A 105 9.25 -7.28 0.54
C TYR A 105 10.58 -8.02 0.71
N ASN A 106 10.50 -9.32 0.98
CA ASN A 106 11.68 -10.17 1.21
C ASN A 106 12.52 -10.36 -0.06
N ASP A 107 11.84 -10.50 -1.20
CA ASP A 107 12.44 -10.83 -2.49
C ASP A 107 12.43 -9.61 -3.43
N THR A 108 13.47 -9.52 -4.28
CA THR A 108 13.57 -8.52 -5.34
C THR A 108 12.92 -9.06 -6.62
N ASP A 109 11.63 -9.39 -6.56
CA ASP A 109 10.86 -10.02 -7.65
C ASP A 109 9.74 -9.12 -8.21
N GLY A 110 9.62 -7.90 -7.68
CA GLY A 110 8.66 -6.91 -8.13
C GLY A 110 8.95 -6.32 -9.53
N PRO A 111 8.14 -5.34 -9.96
CA PRO A 111 8.38 -4.64 -11.23
C PRO A 111 9.75 -3.97 -11.26
N SER A 112 10.31 -3.85 -12.46
CA SER A 112 11.63 -3.21 -12.64
C SER A 112 11.57 -1.69 -12.39
N TYR A 113 12.71 -1.08 -12.04
CA TYR A 113 12.80 0.39 -11.95
C TYR A 113 12.33 1.09 -13.23
N LYS A 114 12.69 0.55 -14.41
CA LYS A 114 12.28 1.11 -15.70
C LYS A 114 10.76 1.04 -15.88
N GLU A 115 10.17 -0.11 -15.58
CA GLU A 115 8.72 -0.32 -15.65
C GLU A 115 7.98 0.63 -14.70
N VAL A 116 8.40 0.75 -13.43
CA VAL A 116 7.74 1.70 -12.51
C VAL A 116 7.91 3.15 -12.97
N THR A 117 9.06 3.51 -13.56
CA THR A 117 9.29 4.87 -14.11
C THR A 117 8.28 5.23 -15.21
N GLU A 118 7.77 4.26 -15.97
CA GLU A 118 6.75 4.48 -17.01
C GLU A 118 5.34 4.74 -16.43
N HIS A 119 5.11 4.38 -15.16
CA HIS A 119 3.81 4.44 -14.49
C HIS A 119 3.69 5.60 -13.50
N VAL A 120 4.80 6.28 -13.18
CA VAL A 120 4.80 7.47 -12.32
C VAL A 120 4.67 8.76 -13.13
N SER A 121 4.41 9.87 -12.45
CA SER A 121 4.31 11.19 -13.07
C SER A 121 5.64 11.61 -13.70
N HIS A 122 5.54 12.41 -14.76
CA HIS A 122 6.70 13.04 -15.40
C HIS A 122 7.53 13.96 -14.47
N ASN A 123 6.98 14.35 -13.31
CA ASN A 123 7.66 15.19 -12.32
C ASN A 123 8.25 14.37 -11.16
N ALA A 124 8.09 13.04 -11.17
CA ALA A 124 8.64 12.17 -10.16
C ALA A 124 10.16 12.36 -10.05
N ILE A 125 10.67 12.38 -8.82
CA ILE A 125 12.10 12.40 -8.56
C ILE A 125 12.60 10.97 -8.72
N THR A 126 13.47 10.75 -9.69
CA THR A 126 14.01 9.43 -10.00
C THR A 126 15.53 9.42 -9.81
N ARG A 127 16.05 8.35 -9.22
CA ARG A 127 17.49 8.14 -9.02
C ARG A 127 17.83 6.66 -9.10
N GLU A 128 18.80 6.31 -9.94
CA GLU A 128 19.41 4.99 -9.96
C GLU A 128 20.93 5.10 -9.77
N HIS A 129 21.51 4.09 -9.13
CA HIS A 129 22.94 3.98 -8.92
C HIS A 129 23.38 2.52 -9.04
N TYR A 130 24.44 2.29 -9.80
CA TYR A 130 25.01 0.97 -10.01
C TYR A 130 26.44 0.93 -9.45
N ASN A 131 26.70 -0.01 -8.54
CA ASN A 131 28.01 -0.17 -7.93
C ASN A 131 28.37 -1.66 -7.85
N ASN A 132 29.57 -2.01 -8.31
CA ASN A 132 30.02 -3.40 -8.37
C ASN A 132 30.48 -3.96 -7.02
N VAL A 133 30.54 -3.13 -5.98
CA VAL A 133 30.95 -3.50 -4.62
C VAL A 133 29.78 -3.44 -3.65
N THR A 134 29.08 -2.29 -3.58
CA THR A 134 28.02 -2.05 -2.59
C THR A 134 26.63 -2.46 -3.06
N GLY A 135 26.48 -2.93 -4.29
CA GLY A 135 25.19 -3.28 -4.88
C GLY A 135 24.53 -2.13 -5.65
N ASN A 136 23.41 -2.45 -6.28
CA ASN A 136 22.65 -1.50 -7.10
C ASN A 136 21.43 -1.01 -6.33
N PHE A 137 21.05 0.24 -6.58
CA PHE A 137 20.00 0.94 -5.87
C PHE A 137 19.19 1.78 -6.84
N GLY A 138 17.87 1.81 -6.64
CA GLY A 138 16.98 2.76 -7.28
C GLY A 138 16.02 3.37 -6.28
N TYR A 139 15.57 4.58 -6.60
CA TYR A 139 14.59 5.32 -5.82
C TYR A 139 13.73 6.16 -6.75
N ILE A 140 12.43 6.12 -6.52
CA ILE A 140 11.44 6.98 -7.18
C ILE A 140 10.56 7.59 -6.09
N GLN A 141 10.42 8.91 -6.08
CA GLN A 141 9.44 9.62 -5.26
C GLN A 141 8.47 10.33 -6.19
N ASP A 142 7.18 10.07 -6.01
CA ASP A 142 6.11 10.76 -6.71
C ASP A 142 5.05 11.19 -5.69
N ASP A 143 4.96 12.51 -5.47
CA ASP A 143 4.15 13.12 -4.41
C ASP A 143 4.31 12.44 -3.05
N ASP A 144 3.28 11.75 -2.59
CA ASP A 144 3.17 11.11 -1.28
C ASP A 144 3.63 9.63 -1.27
N VAL A 145 4.11 9.12 -2.42
CA VAL A 145 4.49 7.72 -2.62
C VAL A 145 5.96 7.61 -2.99
N SER A 146 6.66 6.66 -2.38
CA SER A 146 8.06 6.34 -2.70
C SER A 146 8.26 4.86 -2.97
N TYR A 147 9.13 4.56 -3.92
CA TYR A 147 9.48 3.22 -4.36
C TYR A 147 11.00 3.05 -4.26
N GLN A 148 11.44 1.94 -3.65
CA GLN A 148 12.86 1.62 -3.55
C GLN A 148 13.16 0.30 -4.23
N PHE A 149 14.30 0.28 -4.92
CA PHE A 149 14.70 -0.79 -5.80
C PHE A 149 16.08 -1.31 -5.42
N SER A 150 16.27 -2.61 -5.56
CA SER A 150 17.57 -3.25 -5.39
C SER A 150 17.68 -4.47 -6.32
N SER A 151 18.83 -5.10 -6.33
CA SER A 151 19.12 -6.27 -7.16
C SER A 151 19.69 -7.38 -6.29
N ALA A 152 19.46 -8.64 -6.67
CA ALA A 152 19.96 -9.80 -5.94
C ALA A 152 21.50 -9.85 -5.83
N SER A 153 22.22 -9.18 -6.74
CA SER A 153 23.69 -9.08 -6.70
C SER A 153 24.21 -7.77 -7.31
N PRO A 154 25.44 -7.32 -7.00
CA PRO A 154 26.04 -6.14 -7.62
C PRO A 154 26.20 -6.21 -9.15
N SER A 155 26.35 -7.42 -9.70
CA SER A 155 26.44 -7.67 -11.14
C SER A 155 25.09 -7.57 -11.86
N ASP A 156 23.99 -7.75 -11.15
CA ASP A 156 22.65 -7.72 -11.72
C ASP A 156 22.15 -6.27 -11.83
N LYS A 157 22.10 -5.76 -13.07
CA LYS A 157 21.68 -4.38 -13.34
C LYS A 157 20.16 -4.23 -13.50
N ASP A 158 19.38 -5.30 -13.38
CA ASP A 158 17.92 -5.24 -13.37
C ASP A 158 17.41 -5.07 -11.94
N ILE A 159 17.43 -3.84 -11.45
CA ILE A 159 16.93 -3.52 -10.11
C ILE A 159 15.39 -3.63 -10.06
N LYS A 160 14.89 -4.36 -9.07
CA LYS A 160 13.47 -4.63 -8.85
C LYS A 160 12.95 -3.92 -7.61
N LEU A 161 11.68 -3.55 -7.66
CA LEU A 161 10.96 -2.98 -6.54
C LEU A 161 11.01 -3.97 -5.37
N TYR A 162 11.37 -3.47 -4.19
CA TYR A 162 11.32 -4.26 -2.95
C TYR A 162 10.72 -3.48 -1.78
N ARG A 163 10.45 -2.17 -1.95
CA ARG A 163 9.82 -1.38 -0.90
C ARG A 163 8.95 -0.28 -1.46
N ILE A 164 7.76 -0.15 -0.86
CA ILE A 164 6.80 0.92 -1.13
C ILE A 164 6.54 1.65 0.18
N ASP A 165 6.64 2.98 0.16
CA ASP A 165 6.24 3.84 1.25
C ASP A 165 5.12 4.79 0.76
N ILE A 166 4.04 4.92 1.53
CA ILE A 166 3.02 5.96 1.35
C ILE A 166 2.97 6.84 2.60
N SER A 167 2.89 8.15 2.42
CA SER A 167 2.83 9.13 3.50
C SER A 167 1.82 10.25 3.22
N LYS A 168 1.71 11.21 4.13
CA LYS A 168 0.73 12.31 4.06
C LYS A 168 1.37 13.62 4.50
#